data_AF-A0A7C1BIM0-F1
#
_entry.id   AF-A0A7C1BIM0-F1
#
_cell.length_a   1.000
_cell.length_b   1.000
_cell.length_c   1.000
_cell.angle_alpha   90.00
_cell.angle_beta   90.00
_cell.angle_gamma   90.00
#
_symmetry.space_group_name_H-M   'P 1'
#
loop_
_entity.id
_entity.type
_entity.pdbx_description
1 polymer ?
#
loop_
_entity_poly.entity_id
_entity_poly.type
_entity_poly.pdbx_seq_one_letter_code
_entity_poly.pdbx_strand_id
1 'polypeptide(L)'
;MKKTRILKNEWPSFIKDFNRQNQFRRATLTVGEDSVIGEPGLPLVGLAYDEGERKVDIYLGGMDTKNLAHLSHSVEVPRAVYLITDPEAPNPVIGAQVQGAPGTGMAYLIFKDEMSENVKCQWIANVAYSLFEIRGEKVHGEDQKDWYEAERLVDKTTLPFVE
;
A
#
# COMPACT_ATOMS: atom_id res chain seq x y z
N MET A 1 1.32 21.66 0.06
CA MET A 1 0.81 20.58 -0.84
C MET A 1 0.69 21.01 -2.32
N LYS A 2 1.30 20.23 -3.22
CA LYS A 2 1.25 20.36 -4.69
C LYS A 2 0.82 19.03 -5.31
N LYS A 3 -0.01 19.09 -6.38
CA LYS A 3 -0.37 17.92 -7.19
C LYS A 3 0.28 18.03 -8.56
N THR A 4 1.05 17.01 -8.96
CA THR A 4 1.65 16.91 -10.28
C THR A 4 1.01 15.77 -11.05
N ARG A 5 0.44 16.06 -12.23
CA ARG A 5 -0.14 15.04 -13.12
C ARG A 5 0.97 14.23 -13.78
N ILE A 6 0.84 12.91 -13.76
CA ILE A 6 1.74 11.98 -14.45
C ILE A 6 1.21 11.72 -15.86
N LEU A 7 2.08 11.77 -16.87
CA LEU A 7 1.69 11.49 -18.24
C LEU A 7 1.34 10.00 -18.40
N LYS A 8 0.36 9.69 -19.26
CA LYS A 8 -0.18 8.33 -19.36
C LYS A 8 0.87 7.29 -19.74
N ASN A 9 1.79 7.65 -20.64
CA ASN A 9 2.91 6.81 -21.06
C ASN A 9 3.96 6.59 -19.96
N GLU A 10 3.94 7.38 -18.89
CA GLU A 10 4.86 7.27 -17.74
C GLU A 10 4.24 6.48 -16.58
N TRP A 11 2.97 6.08 -16.65
CA TRP A 11 2.29 5.39 -15.54
C TRP A 11 2.99 4.12 -15.09
N PRO A 12 3.44 3.21 -15.99
CA PRO A 12 4.12 1.98 -15.55
C PRO A 12 5.40 2.27 -14.77
N SER A 13 6.26 3.15 -15.28
CA SER A 13 7.51 3.53 -14.61
C SER A 13 7.25 4.31 -13.32
N PHE A 14 6.29 5.24 -13.35
CA PHE A 14 5.89 6.02 -12.17
C PHE A 14 5.41 5.12 -11.04
N ILE A 15 4.53 4.16 -11.32
CA ILE A 15 3.98 3.26 -10.30
C ILE A 15 5.08 2.40 -9.67
N LYS A 16 5.99 1.87 -10.48
CA LYS A 16 7.14 1.10 -9.99
C LYS A 16 8.04 1.92 -9.07
N ASP A 17 8.40 3.14 -9.48
CA ASP A 17 9.25 4.03 -8.68
C ASP A 17 8.51 4.54 -7.43
N PHE A 18 7.21 4.81 -7.55
CA PHE A 18 6.35 5.17 -6.42
C PHE A 18 6.32 4.05 -5.38
N ASN A 19 6.12 2.80 -5.81
CA ASN A 19 6.13 1.64 -4.92
C ASN A 19 7.50 1.50 -4.24
N ARG A 20 8.60 1.55 -5.00
CA ARG A 20 9.97 1.42 -4.45
C ARG A 20 10.26 2.46 -3.37
N GLN A 21 9.75 3.67 -3.52
CA GLN A 21 10.00 4.78 -2.57
C GLN A 21 9.03 4.79 -1.38
N ASN A 22 7.84 4.19 -1.51
CA ASN A 22 6.75 4.40 -0.55
C ASN A 22 6.17 3.13 0.06
N GLN A 23 6.67 1.94 -0.32
CA GLN A 23 6.31 0.70 0.34
C GLN A 23 6.49 0.79 1.86
N PHE A 24 5.62 0.10 2.58
CA PHE A 24 5.56 0.09 4.04
C PHE A 24 5.23 1.43 4.69
N ARG A 25 4.98 2.51 3.95
CA ARG A 25 4.48 3.74 4.56
C ARG A 25 3.04 3.56 4.97
N ARG A 26 2.73 4.00 6.20
CA ARG A 26 1.37 3.98 6.71
C ARG A 26 0.49 4.91 5.88
N ALA A 27 -0.55 4.37 5.27
CA ALA A 27 -1.41 5.10 4.35
C ALA A 27 -2.85 5.16 4.85
N THR A 28 -3.50 6.28 4.55
CA THR A 28 -4.95 6.44 4.59
C THR A 28 -5.44 6.45 3.15
N LEU A 29 -6.31 5.50 2.80
CA LEU A 29 -7.01 5.48 1.53
C LEU A 29 -8.35 6.18 1.69
N THR A 30 -8.68 7.13 0.82
CA THR A 30 -9.99 7.79 0.77
C THR A 30 -10.59 7.59 -0.63
N VAL A 31 -11.81 7.06 -0.72
CA VAL A 31 -12.47 6.73 -1.99
C VAL A 31 -13.76 7.55 -2.19
N GLY A 32 -13.87 8.24 -3.32
CA GLY A 32 -15.05 9.06 -3.67
C GLY A 32 -14.87 10.55 -3.38
N GLU A 33 -15.89 11.35 -3.75
CA GLU A 33 -15.94 12.80 -3.49
C GLU A 33 -16.28 13.10 -2.03
N ASP A 34 -17.19 12.33 -1.43
CA ASP A 34 -17.79 12.66 -0.11
C ASP A 34 -17.76 11.52 0.92
N SER A 35 -17.22 10.34 0.59
CA SER A 35 -17.30 9.14 1.44
C SER A 35 -15.91 8.71 1.92
N VAL A 36 -15.57 8.97 3.17
CA VAL A 36 -14.31 8.47 3.75
C VAL A 36 -14.47 7.00 4.13
N ILE A 37 -14.36 6.08 3.16
CA ILE A 37 -14.00 4.68 3.48
C ILE A 37 -12.50 4.67 3.68
N GLY A 38 -12.09 5.06 4.89
CA GLY A 38 -10.71 5.01 5.34
C GLY A 38 -10.41 3.64 5.92
N GLU A 39 -9.56 2.84 5.26
CA GLU A 39 -8.79 1.84 5.98
C GLU A 39 -7.73 2.58 6.78
N PRO A 40 -7.81 2.61 8.13
CA PRO A 40 -6.95 3.46 8.91
C PRO A 40 -5.56 2.84 9.01
N GLY A 41 -4.59 3.48 8.36
CA GLY A 41 -3.19 3.36 8.71
C GLY A 41 -2.60 1.96 8.54
N LEU A 42 -2.95 1.29 7.45
CA LEU A 42 -2.26 0.08 7.02
C LEU A 42 -1.03 0.45 6.17
N PRO A 43 0.01 -0.40 6.14
CA PRO A 43 1.16 -0.16 5.26
C PRO A 43 0.74 -0.24 3.80
N LEU A 44 1.31 0.63 2.97
CA LEU A 44 1.23 0.46 1.52
C LEU A 44 1.99 -0.80 1.11
N VAL A 45 1.30 -1.72 0.42
CA VAL A 45 1.92 -2.84 -0.30
C VAL A 45 2.34 -2.39 -1.68
N GLY A 46 1.45 -1.69 -2.39
CA GLY A 46 1.78 -1.07 -3.66
C GLY A 46 0.56 -0.67 -4.48
N LEU A 47 0.84 0.05 -5.56
CA LEU A 47 -0.08 0.29 -6.66
C LEU A 47 0.23 -0.69 -7.79
N ALA A 48 -0.79 -1.19 -8.48
CA ALA A 48 -0.62 -1.97 -9.70
C ALA A 48 -1.43 -1.35 -10.83
N TYR A 49 -0.80 -1.12 -11.98
CA TYR A 49 -1.51 -0.72 -13.19
C TYR A 49 -1.59 -1.89 -14.15
N ASP A 50 -2.81 -2.28 -14.47
CA ASP A 50 -3.11 -3.25 -15.51
C ASP A 50 -3.48 -2.50 -16.78
N GLU A 51 -2.61 -2.56 -17.80
CA GLU A 51 -2.85 -1.91 -19.08
C GLU A 51 -3.96 -2.60 -19.89
N GLY A 52 -4.11 -3.92 -19.74
CA GLY A 52 -5.11 -4.71 -20.45
C GLY A 52 -6.52 -4.44 -19.94
N GLU A 53 -6.70 -4.49 -18.62
CA GLU A 53 -7.96 -4.14 -17.96
C GLU A 53 -8.15 -2.63 -17.78
N ARG A 54 -7.11 -1.83 -18.07
CA ARG A 54 -7.09 -0.38 -17.92
C ARG A 54 -7.55 0.05 -16.51
N LYS A 55 -6.97 -0.54 -15.47
CA LYS A 55 -7.29 -0.21 -14.08
C LYS A 55 -6.03 0.07 -13.27
N VAL A 56 -6.17 0.84 -12.20
CA VAL A 56 -5.15 0.96 -11.15
C VAL A 56 -5.71 0.40 -9.86
N ASP A 57 -5.06 -0.63 -9.35
CA ASP A 57 -5.36 -1.29 -8.10
C ASP A 57 -4.47 -0.73 -6.98
N ILE A 58 -5.04 -0.62 -5.78
CA ILE A 58 -4.39 -0.12 -4.58
C ILE A 58 -4.39 -1.24 -3.55
N TYR A 59 -3.19 -1.68 -3.16
CA TYR A 59 -3.00 -2.75 -2.19
C TYR A 59 -2.45 -2.20 -0.87
N LEU A 60 -3.14 -2.49 0.23
CA LEU A 60 -2.69 -2.22 1.59
C LEU A 60 -2.39 -3.53 2.31
N GLY A 61 -1.51 -3.47 3.31
CA GLY A 61 -1.09 -4.65 4.04
C GLY A 61 -2.12 -5.06 5.07
N GLY A 62 -2.52 -6.34 5.07
CA GLY A 62 -3.45 -6.86 6.08
C GLY A 62 -2.81 -7.15 7.43
N MET A 63 -3.65 -7.47 8.41
CA MET A 63 -3.22 -7.74 9.79
C MET A 63 -2.85 -9.21 10.04
N ASP A 64 -3.03 -10.10 9.06
CA ASP A 64 -2.90 -11.54 9.22
C ASP A 64 -2.23 -12.22 8.01
N THR A 65 -1.94 -13.51 8.18
CA THR A 65 -1.32 -14.37 7.17
C THR A 65 -2.19 -14.65 5.94
N LYS A 66 -3.50 -14.40 6.01
CA LYS A 66 -4.45 -14.69 4.92
C LYS A 66 -4.61 -13.51 3.96
N ASN A 67 -4.38 -12.29 4.44
CA ASN A 67 -4.63 -11.05 3.70
C ASN A 67 -3.39 -10.15 3.63
N LEU A 68 -2.20 -10.72 3.38
CA LEU A 68 -0.95 -9.95 3.34
C LEU A 68 -1.01 -8.78 2.34
N ALA A 69 -1.53 -9.00 1.12
CA ALA A 69 -1.85 -7.93 0.18
C ALA A 69 -3.37 -7.84 0.02
N HIS A 70 -3.99 -6.89 0.70
CA HIS A 70 -5.41 -6.64 0.55
C HIS A 70 -5.64 -5.68 -0.61
N LEU A 71 -6.43 -6.09 -1.60
CA LEU A 71 -6.93 -5.18 -2.63
C LEU A 71 -7.97 -4.25 -2.01
N SER A 72 -7.51 -3.09 -1.53
CA SER A 72 -8.37 -2.13 -0.84
C SER A 72 -9.28 -1.38 -1.82
N HIS A 73 -8.80 -1.10 -3.04
CA HIS A 73 -9.63 -0.45 -4.07
C HIS A 73 -9.07 -0.60 -5.49
N SER A 74 -9.97 -0.59 -6.48
CA SER A 74 -9.64 -0.56 -7.91
C SER A 74 -10.29 0.65 -8.57
N VAL A 75 -9.48 1.48 -9.24
CA VAL A 75 -9.98 2.56 -10.10
C VAL A 75 -9.98 2.08 -11.54
N GLU A 76 -11.17 1.73 -12.03
CA GLU A 76 -11.38 1.33 -13.41
C GLU A 76 -11.29 2.53 -14.37
N VAL A 77 -10.67 2.29 -15.53
CA VAL A 77 -10.51 3.27 -16.61
C VAL A 77 -10.00 4.63 -16.09
N PRO A 78 -8.86 4.67 -15.38
CA PRO A 78 -8.37 5.92 -14.80
C PRO A 78 -8.07 6.92 -15.91
N ARG A 79 -8.41 8.18 -15.66
CA ARG A 79 -8.16 9.31 -16.57
C ARG A 79 -6.87 10.07 -16.21
N ALA A 80 -6.47 9.99 -14.96
CA ALA A 80 -5.29 10.67 -14.45
C ALA A 80 -4.75 10.01 -13.19
N VAL A 81 -3.43 10.01 -13.09
CA VAL A 81 -2.68 9.71 -11.88
C VAL A 81 -1.92 10.98 -11.49
N TYR A 82 -1.94 11.33 -10.21
CA TYR A 82 -1.24 12.48 -9.66
C TYR A 82 -0.33 12.05 -8.52
N LEU A 83 0.90 12.58 -8.52
CA LEU A 83 1.77 12.57 -7.36
C LEU A 83 1.41 13.76 -6.47
N ILE A 84 1.29 13.51 -5.16
CA ILE A 84 1.01 14.55 -4.18
C ILE A 84 2.30 14.77 -3.37
N THR A 85 2.81 15.99 -3.42
CA THR A 85 4.03 16.38 -2.70
C THR A 85 3.80 17.54 -1.75
N ASP A 86 4.60 17.61 -0.70
CA ASP A 86 4.70 18.77 0.18
C ASP A 86 6.16 19.10 0.47
N PRO A 87 6.70 20.22 -0.07
CA PRO A 87 8.12 20.57 0.12
C PRO A 87 8.47 20.91 1.58
N GLU A 88 7.48 21.18 2.43
CA GLU A 88 7.68 21.46 3.85
C GLU A 88 7.66 20.20 4.72
N ALA A 89 7.22 19.06 4.18
CA ALA A 89 7.18 17.80 4.90
C ALA A 89 8.59 17.14 4.96
N PRO A 90 8.91 16.41 6.05
CA PRO A 90 10.17 15.67 6.16
C PRO A 90 10.40 14.67 5.01
N ASN A 91 9.32 14.03 4.54
CA ASN A 91 9.30 13.30 3.28
C ASN A 91 8.45 14.06 2.25
N PRO A 92 9.05 14.61 1.18
CA PRO A 92 8.33 15.44 0.22
C PRO A 92 7.20 14.73 -0.52
N VAL A 93 7.24 13.39 -0.65
CA VAL A 93 6.12 12.63 -1.20
C VAL A 93 5.14 12.36 -0.08
N ILE A 94 3.91 12.89 -0.18
CA ILE A 94 2.88 12.69 0.84
C ILE A 94 1.73 11.82 0.35
N GLY A 95 1.73 11.42 -0.93
CA GLY A 95 0.71 10.51 -1.43
C GLY A 95 0.58 10.44 -2.95
N ALA A 96 -0.48 9.76 -3.38
CA ALA A 96 -0.92 9.70 -4.76
C ALA A 96 -2.44 9.89 -4.85
N GLN A 97 -2.91 10.36 -5.99
CA GLN A 97 -4.32 10.38 -6.35
C GLN A 97 -4.51 9.66 -7.68
N VAL A 98 -5.48 8.76 -7.73
CA VAL A 98 -5.94 8.12 -8.95
C VAL A 98 -7.36 8.58 -9.22
N GLN A 99 -7.60 9.10 -10.42
CA GLN A 99 -8.89 9.64 -10.80
C GLN A 99 -9.52 8.80 -11.90
N GLY A 100 -10.72 8.28 -11.67
CA GLY A 100 -11.54 7.61 -12.68
C GLY A 100 -12.21 8.58 -13.67
N ALA A 101 -13.04 8.04 -14.55
CA ALA A 101 -13.92 8.81 -15.42
C ALA A 101 -14.93 9.70 -14.63
N PRO A 102 -15.50 10.76 -15.24
CA PRO A 102 -16.56 11.55 -14.60
C PRO A 102 -17.71 10.64 -14.09
N GLY A 103 -18.14 10.82 -12.85
CA GLY A 103 -19.16 9.98 -12.22
C GLY A 103 -18.66 8.61 -11.70
N THR A 104 -17.37 8.32 -11.83
CA THR A 104 -16.72 7.16 -11.20
C THR A 104 -15.89 7.60 -9.99
N GLY A 105 -15.45 6.62 -9.18
CA GLY A 105 -14.67 6.86 -7.99
C GLY A 105 -13.32 7.54 -8.27
N MET A 106 -12.85 8.31 -7.29
CA MET A 106 -11.46 8.73 -7.18
C MET A 106 -10.87 8.15 -5.90
N ALA A 107 -9.58 7.86 -5.92
CA ALA A 107 -8.87 7.33 -4.78
C ALA A 107 -7.71 8.27 -4.39
N TYR A 108 -7.64 8.61 -3.11
CA TYR A 108 -6.53 9.33 -2.50
C TYR A 108 -5.80 8.39 -1.57
N LEU A 109 -4.51 8.22 -1.80
CA LEU A 109 -3.61 7.53 -0.91
C LEU A 109 -2.71 8.58 -0.25
N ILE A 110 -2.91 8.85 1.03
CA ILE A 110 -2.13 9.85 1.78
C ILE A 110 -1.32 9.15 2.85
N PHE A 111 -0.02 9.45 2.90
CA PHE A 111 0.89 8.88 3.87
C PHE A 111 0.91 9.67 5.18
N LYS A 112 1.04 8.95 6.29
CA LYS A 112 1.45 9.55 7.55
C LYS A 112 2.96 9.73 7.58
N ASP A 113 3.40 10.68 8.40
CA ASP A 113 4.81 10.95 8.65
C ASP A 113 5.33 9.96 9.71
N GLU A 114 5.57 8.72 9.27
CA GLU A 114 6.12 7.63 10.06
C GLU A 114 7.26 6.96 9.28
N MET A 115 8.28 6.45 10.00
CA MET A 115 9.37 5.69 9.40
C MET A 115 8.86 4.36 8.86
N SER A 116 9.11 4.08 7.57
CA SER A 116 8.69 2.85 6.88
C SER A 116 9.17 1.58 7.57
N GLU A 117 10.37 1.60 8.16
CA GLU A 117 10.96 0.45 8.85
C GLU A 117 10.13 0.05 10.07
N ASN A 118 9.65 1.03 10.85
CA ASN A 118 8.83 0.74 12.03
C ASN A 118 7.49 0.13 11.64
N VAL A 119 6.89 0.62 10.56
CA VAL A 119 5.63 0.08 10.04
C VAL A 119 5.84 -1.33 9.48
N LYS A 120 6.94 -1.57 8.75
CA LYS A 120 7.31 -2.92 8.27
C LYS A 120 7.49 -3.89 9.44
N CYS A 121 8.26 -3.51 10.46
CA CYS A 121 8.46 -4.32 11.67
C CYS A 121 7.14 -4.62 12.39
N GLN A 122 6.25 -3.64 12.51
CA GLN A 122 4.93 -3.87 13.12
C GLN A 122 4.08 -4.83 12.29
N TRP A 123 4.13 -4.73 10.96
CA TRP A 123 3.42 -5.65 10.09
C TRP A 123 3.95 -7.09 10.20
N ILE A 124 5.28 -7.26 10.21
CA ILE A 124 5.93 -8.56 10.45
C ILE A 124 5.49 -9.12 11.81
N ALA A 125 5.46 -8.30 12.85
CA ALA A 125 5.02 -8.74 14.18
C ALA A 125 3.58 -9.26 14.18
N ASN A 126 2.66 -8.57 13.49
CA ASN A 126 1.26 -9.00 13.37
C ASN A 126 1.14 -10.34 12.63
N VAL A 127 1.89 -10.52 11.55
CA VAL A 127 1.90 -11.77 10.77
C VAL A 127 2.51 -12.91 11.59
N ALA A 128 3.60 -12.66 12.31
CA ALA A 128 4.23 -13.64 13.21
C ALA A 128 3.26 -14.07 14.32
N TYR A 129 2.53 -13.12 14.90
CA TYR A 129 1.51 -13.43 15.89
C TYR A 129 0.37 -14.29 15.30
N SER A 130 -0.08 -13.99 14.08
CA SER A 130 -1.08 -14.81 13.38
C SER A 130 -0.58 -16.25 13.13
N LEU A 131 0.71 -16.45 12.82
CA LEU A 131 1.30 -17.79 12.70
C LEU A 131 1.27 -18.55 14.02
N PHE A 132 1.59 -17.87 15.13
CA PHE A 132 1.50 -18.44 16.48
C PHE A 132 0.06 -18.87 16.83
N GLU A 133 -0.93 -18.02 16.55
CA GLU A 133 -2.35 -18.33 16.78
C GLU A 133 -2.81 -19.57 15.98
N ILE A 134 -2.42 -19.67 14.70
CA ILE A 134 -2.75 -20.81 13.83
C ILE A 134 -2.20 -22.14 14.39
N ARG A 135 -1.04 -22.10 15.04
CA ARG A 135 -0.41 -23.28 15.68
C ARG A 135 -1.08 -23.66 17.02
N GLY A 136 -2.09 -22.89 17.46
CA GLY A 136 -2.97 -23.23 18.58
C GLY A 136 -2.42 -22.86 19.95
N GLU A 137 -1.62 -21.79 20.03
CA GLU A 137 -1.15 -21.12 21.27
C GLU A 137 -0.35 -21.99 22.28
N LYS A 138 -0.07 -23.25 21.95
CA LYS A 138 0.48 -24.24 22.89
C LYS A 138 1.97 -24.54 22.72
N VAL A 139 2.59 -24.01 21.66
CA VAL A 139 4.00 -24.25 21.34
C VAL A 139 4.77 -22.94 21.49
N HIS A 140 5.30 -22.72 22.69
CA HIS A 140 6.18 -21.59 22.99
C HIS A 140 7.62 -21.89 22.52
N GLY A 141 8.40 -20.84 22.22
CA GLY A 141 9.81 -20.96 21.86
C GLY A 141 10.09 -21.01 20.35
N GLU A 142 9.07 -20.79 19.51
CA GLU A 142 9.21 -20.69 18.05
C GLU A 142 9.17 -19.23 17.56
N ASP A 143 9.13 -18.24 18.47
CA ASP A 143 8.95 -16.81 18.16
C ASP A 143 9.93 -16.29 17.10
N GLN A 144 11.19 -16.70 17.20
CA GLN A 144 12.22 -16.33 16.22
C GLN A 144 11.94 -16.94 14.83
N LYS A 145 11.43 -18.16 14.77
CA LYS A 145 11.08 -18.81 13.50
C LYS A 145 9.83 -18.19 12.89
N ASP A 146 8.83 -17.87 13.71
CA ASP A 146 7.63 -17.17 13.25
C ASP A 146 7.97 -15.78 12.71
N TRP A 147 8.89 -15.07 13.35
CA TRP A 147 9.40 -13.80 12.86
C TRP A 147 10.04 -13.94 11.48
N TYR A 148 10.96 -14.89 11.30
CA TYR A 148 11.61 -15.10 10.00
C TYR A 148 10.64 -15.55 8.92
N GLU A 149 9.67 -16.38 9.26
CA GLU A 149 8.64 -16.79 8.30
C GLU A 149 7.72 -15.61 7.94
N ALA A 150 7.32 -14.78 8.90
CA ALA A 150 6.55 -13.58 8.66
C ALA A 150 7.31 -12.57 7.79
N GLU A 151 8.60 -12.34 8.04
CA GLU A 151 9.46 -11.49 7.22
C GLU A 151 9.52 -12.01 5.77
N ARG A 152 9.76 -13.33 5.60
CA ARG A 152 9.77 -13.98 4.29
C ARG A 152 8.43 -13.82 3.54
N LEU A 153 7.31 -13.94 4.25
CA LEU A 153 5.98 -13.78 3.68
C LEU A 153 5.71 -12.33 3.26
N VAL A 154 6.05 -11.35 4.10
CA VAL A 154 5.92 -9.92 3.80
C VAL A 154 6.77 -9.57 2.57
N ASP A 155 8.04 -9.95 2.55
CA ASP A 155 8.95 -9.65 1.44
C ASP A 155 8.46 -10.27 0.13
N LYS A 156 8.07 -11.55 0.15
CA LYS A 156 7.50 -12.24 -1.02
C LYS A 156 6.23 -11.57 -1.54
N THR A 157 5.43 -10.98 -0.64
CA THR A 157 4.19 -10.29 -1.00
C THR A 157 4.47 -8.94 -1.67
N THR A 158 5.48 -8.21 -1.20
CA THR A 158 5.79 -6.87 -1.70
C THR A 158 6.68 -6.83 -2.93
N LEU A 159 7.49 -7.89 -3.15
CA LEU A 159 8.48 -7.95 -4.23
C LEU A 159 7.89 -7.71 -5.63
N PRO A 160 6.73 -8.28 -6.02
CA PRO A 160 6.18 -8.09 -7.37
C PRO A 160 5.82 -6.63 -7.71
N PHE A 161 5.67 -5.76 -6.71
CA PHE A 161 5.30 -4.35 -6.91
C PHE A 161 6.49 -3.45 -7.22
N VAL A 162 7.72 -3.93 -7.03
CA VAL A 162 8.96 -3.13 -7.18
C VAL A 162 9.95 -3.69 -8.21
N GLU A 163 9.75 -4.93 -8.65
CA GLU A 163 10.55 -5.64 -9.66
C GLU A 163 10.32 -5.20 -11.10
#